data_AF-A0A7Y4XXZ7-F1
#
_entry.id   AF-A0A7Y4XXZ7-F1
#
_cell.length_a   1.000
_cell.length_b   1.000
_cell.length_c   1.000
_cell.angle_alpha   90.00
_cell.angle_beta   90.00
_cell.angle_gamma   90.00
#
_symmetry.space_group_name_H-M   'P 1'
#
loop_
_entity.id
_entity.type
_entity.pdbx_description
1 polymer ?
#
loop_
_entity_poly.entity_id
_entity_poly.type
_entity_poly.pdbx_seq_one_letter_code
_entity_poly.pdbx_strand_id
1 'polypeptide(L)'
;MKRSKRIQSIVDIKAQQENQALKEVAEQQQKTYAAQQQLEHLEQYRQGYLDRDKAGGAQRVSALLEFRAFIAKLDQAIIGQMDVIRQLDIELQRKRKHWESLHQNTKNLQKVCNGMVAAELKIANKREQLESDDRAARMAQQNFGGMNND
;
A
#
# COMPACT_ATOMS: atom_id res chain seq x y z
N MET A 1 -20.66 -0.33 25.40
CA MET A 1 -20.12 -0.25 24.03
C MET A 1 -20.03 -1.66 23.43
N LYS A 2 -20.56 -1.90 22.22
CA LYS A 2 -20.51 -3.22 21.56
C LYS A 2 -19.06 -3.63 21.24
N ARG A 3 -18.77 -4.94 21.22
CA ARG A 3 -17.39 -5.43 21.00
C ARG A 3 -16.93 -5.12 19.57
N SER A 4 -17.85 -5.26 18.61
CA SER A 4 -17.66 -4.87 17.20
C SER A 4 -17.14 -3.43 17.06
N LYS A 5 -17.78 -2.46 17.73
CA LYS A 5 -17.40 -1.04 17.65
C LYS A 5 -15.96 -0.78 18.11
N ARG A 6 -15.46 -1.51 19.12
CA ARG A 6 -14.07 -1.36 19.59
C ARG A 6 -13.08 -1.88 18.57
N ILE A 7 -13.36 -3.06 17.99
CA ILE A 7 -12.51 -3.65 16.95
C ILE A 7 -12.54 -2.78 15.68
N GLN A 8 -13.70 -2.21 15.32
CA GLN A 8 -13.78 -1.31 14.18
C GLN A 8 -12.85 -0.10 14.34
N SER A 9 -12.82 0.56 15.51
CA SER A 9 -11.87 1.66 15.75
C SER A 9 -10.41 1.23 15.59
N ILE A 10 -10.06 0.00 15.98
CA ILE A 10 -8.72 -0.54 15.78
C ILE A 10 -8.45 -0.78 14.28
N VAL A 11 -9.43 -1.31 13.54
CA VAL A 11 -9.32 -1.47 12.09
C VAL A 11 -9.10 -0.13 11.40
N ASP A 12 -9.83 0.91 11.80
CA ASP A 12 -9.70 2.25 11.21
C ASP A 12 -8.29 2.82 11.44
N ILE A 13 -7.74 2.67 12.64
CA ILE A 13 -6.35 3.06 12.96
C ILE A 13 -5.35 2.27 12.09
N LYS A 14 -5.57 0.96 11.92
CA LYS A 14 -4.69 0.11 11.10
C LYS A 14 -4.78 0.46 9.61
N ALA A 15 -5.96 0.77 9.11
CA ALA A 15 -6.16 1.25 7.74
C ALA A 15 -5.44 2.59 7.50
N GLN A 16 -5.44 3.51 8.48
CA GLN A 16 -4.66 4.74 8.40
C GLN A 16 -3.14 4.47 8.32
N GLN A 17 -2.63 3.55 9.15
CA GLN A 17 -1.22 3.14 9.12
C GLN A 17 -0.84 2.50 7.78
N GLU A 18 -1.68 1.62 7.26
CA GLU A 18 -1.51 1.00 5.94
C GLU A 18 -1.48 2.03 4.82
N ASN A 19 -2.41 3.00 4.82
CA ASN A 19 -2.44 4.07 3.83
C ASN A 19 -1.18 4.94 3.88
N GLN A 20 -0.65 5.20 5.07
CA GLN A 20 0.60 5.94 5.22
C GLN A 20 1.78 5.15 4.65
N ALA A 21 1.89 3.85 4.96
CA ALA A 21 2.93 3.00 4.39
C ALA A 21 2.82 2.88 2.86
N LEU A 22 1.60 2.87 2.31
CA LEU A 22 1.38 2.86 0.86
C LEU A 22 1.91 4.15 0.19
N LYS A 23 1.71 5.31 0.82
CA LYS A 23 2.28 6.58 0.35
C LYS A 23 3.80 6.53 0.34
N GLU A 24 4.41 6.00 1.40
CA GLU A 24 5.87 5.85 1.49
C GLU A 24 6.44 4.92 0.41
N VAL A 25 5.70 3.86 0.04
CA VAL A 25 6.04 2.99 -1.10
C VAL A 25 5.97 3.77 -2.41
N ALA A 26 4.91 4.54 -2.64
CA ALA A 26 4.74 5.33 -3.86
C ALA A 26 5.86 6.38 -4.01
N GLU A 27 6.18 7.11 -2.94
CA GLU A 27 7.29 8.06 -2.93
C GLU A 27 8.64 7.39 -3.22
N GLN A 28 8.88 6.22 -2.64
CA GLN A 28 10.11 5.47 -2.90
C GLN A 28 10.18 4.98 -4.36
N GLN A 29 9.07 4.48 -4.89
CA GLN A 29 8.96 4.05 -6.27
C GLN A 29 9.29 5.20 -7.24
N GLN A 30 8.80 6.40 -6.97
CA GLN A 30 9.08 7.58 -7.78
C GLN A 30 10.57 7.95 -7.74
N LYS A 31 11.21 7.86 -6.56
CA LYS A 31 12.66 8.09 -6.42
C LYS A 31 13.48 7.06 -7.22
N THR A 32 13.13 5.78 -7.13
CA THR A 32 13.76 4.71 -7.91
C THR A 32 13.62 4.98 -9.41
N TYR A 33 12.41 5.34 -9.86
CA TYR A 33 12.15 5.63 -11.27
C TYR A 33 12.97 6.81 -11.78
N ALA A 34 13.00 7.92 -11.04
CA ALA A 34 13.81 9.09 -11.41
C ALA A 34 15.31 8.74 -11.49
N ALA A 35 15.81 7.91 -10.58
CA ALA A 35 17.20 7.45 -10.60
C ALA A 35 17.49 6.56 -11.83
N GLN A 36 16.55 5.70 -12.23
CA GLN A 36 16.66 4.88 -13.44
C GLN A 36 16.66 5.74 -14.72
N GLN A 37 15.80 6.77 -14.80
CA GLN A 37 15.82 7.71 -15.92
C GLN A 37 17.15 8.46 -16.03
N GLN A 38 17.74 8.85 -14.90
CA GLN A 38 19.05 9.49 -14.90
C GLN A 38 20.15 8.54 -15.40
N LEU A 39 20.10 7.25 -15.04
CA LEU A 39 21.02 6.25 -15.56
C LEU A 39 20.88 6.11 -17.08
N GLU A 40 19.65 5.97 -17.57
CA GLU A 40 19.37 5.88 -19.01
C GLU A 40 19.94 7.10 -19.76
N HIS A 41 19.75 8.31 -19.23
CA HIS A 41 20.29 9.51 -19.82
C HIS A 41 21.83 9.51 -19.85
N LEU A 42 22.50 9.04 -18.79
CA LEU A 42 23.96 8.90 -18.75
C LEU A 42 24.47 7.90 -19.79
N GLU A 43 23.79 6.76 -19.95
CA GLU A 43 24.13 5.73 -20.93
C GLU A 43 23.94 6.22 -22.37
N GLN A 44 22.82 6.88 -22.65
CA GLN A 44 22.55 7.50 -23.95
C GLN A 44 23.58 8.57 -24.28
N TYR A 45 23.91 9.43 -23.30
CA TYR A 45 24.88 10.50 -23.49
C TYR A 45 26.28 9.94 -23.77
N ARG A 46 26.69 8.90 -23.03
CA ARG A 46 27.93 8.16 -23.28
C ARG A 46 27.97 7.58 -24.69
N GLN A 47 26.92 6.88 -25.10
CA GLN A 47 26.85 6.24 -26.41
C GLN A 47 26.93 7.28 -27.54
N GLY A 48 26.15 8.36 -27.45
CA GLY A 48 26.20 9.46 -28.43
C GLY A 48 27.53 10.22 -28.47
N TYR A 49 28.34 10.12 -27.42
CA TYR A 49 29.70 10.67 -27.40
C TYR A 49 30.70 9.73 -28.09
N LEU A 50 30.60 8.41 -27.86
CA LEU A 50 31.40 7.39 -28.54
C LEU A 50 31.17 7.37 -30.04
N ASP A 51 29.92 7.55 -30.48
CA ASP A 51 29.58 7.54 -31.90
C ASP A 51 30.12 8.77 -32.63
N ARG A 52 30.17 9.93 -31.95
CA ARG A 52 30.81 11.15 -32.47
C ARG A 52 32.32 11.01 -32.61
N ASP A 53 32.97 10.34 -31.67
CA ASP A 53 34.42 10.10 -31.73
C ASP A 53 34.79 9.20 -32.92
N LYS A 54 34.03 8.11 -33.14
CA LYS A 54 34.22 7.21 -34.29
C LYS A 54 34.02 7.90 -35.65
N ALA A 55 33.18 8.92 -35.70
CA ALA A 55 32.92 9.70 -36.91
C ALA A 55 33.96 10.80 -37.17
N GLY A 56 34.84 11.10 -36.20
CA GLY A 56 35.86 12.14 -36.32
C GLY A 56 37.10 11.66 -37.08
N GLY A 57 37.52 12.42 -38.11
CA GLY A 57 38.82 12.25 -38.77
C GLY A 57 40.00 12.62 -37.87
N ALA A 58 41.21 12.78 -38.44
CA ALA A 58 42.46 13.02 -37.70
C ALA A 58 42.33 14.09 -36.59
N GLN A 59 42.18 13.63 -35.34
CA GLN A 59 42.08 14.48 -34.15
C GLN A 59 43.46 14.79 -33.57
N ARG A 60 43.58 15.93 -32.91
CA ARG A 60 44.77 16.28 -32.11
C ARG A 60 44.87 15.35 -30.90
N VAL A 61 46.08 14.97 -30.52
CA VAL A 61 46.35 14.10 -29.35
C VAL A 61 45.72 14.65 -28.05
N SER A 62 45.68 15.98 -27.87
CA SER A 62 45.05 16.61 -26.72
C SER A 62 43.54 16.34 -26.65
N ALA A 63 42.84 16.38 -27.79
CA ALA A 63 41.41 16.10 -27.87
C ALA A 63 41.10 14.63 -27.52
N LEU A 64 41.97 13.70 -27.96
CA LEU A 64 41.86 12.27 -27.61
C LEU A 64 42.05 12.03 -26.11
N LEU A 65 42.96 12.76 -25.45
CA LEU A 65 43.17 12.64 -24.00
C LEU A 65 41.99 13.21 -23.20
N GLU A 66 41.47 14.36 -23.60
CA GLU A 66 40.25 14.96 -23.01
C GLU A 66 39.05 14.02 -23.17
N PHE A 67 38.90 13.41 -24.36
CA PHE A 67 37.87 12.41 -24.63
C PHE A 67 37.94 11.23 -23.65
N ARG A 68 39.12 10.61 -23.51
CA ARG A 68 39.31 9.47 -22.60
C ARG A 68 39.02 9.84 -21.16
N ALA A 69 39.47 11.01 -20.71
CA ALA A 69 39.21 11.50 -19.36
C ALA A 69 37.71 11.73 -19.10
N PHE A 70 36.99 12.24 -20.10
CA PHE A 70 35.56 12.48 -19.99
C PHE A 70 34.75 11.19 -19.97
N ILE A 71 35.04 10.23 -20.86
CA ILE A 71 34.39 8.90 -20.85
C ILE A 71 34.63 8.20 -19.52
N ALA A 72 35.85 8.24 -18.98
CA ALA A 72 36.14 7.65 -17.67
C ALA A 72 35.29 8.29 -16.56
N LYS A 73 35.04 9.61 -16.59
CA LYS A 73 34.15 10.27 -15.63
C LYS A 73 32.69 9.82 -15.79
N LEU A 74 32.21 9.66 -17.03
CA LEU A 74 30.87 9.14 -17.28
C LEU A 74 30.71 7.70 -16.80
N ASP A 75 31.71 6.85 -17.03
CA ASP A 75 31.72 5.46 -16.54
C ASP A 75 31.62 5.42 -15.01
N GLN A 76 32.39 6.26 -14.32
CA GLN A 76 32.30 6.38 -12.84
C GLN A 76 30.93 6.90 -12.38
N ALA A 77 30.36 7.87 -13.08
CA ALA A 77 29.02 8.38 -12.77
C ALA A 77 27.93 7.32 -12.97
N ILE A 78 28.02 6.51 -14.03
CA ILE A 78 27.12 5.40 -14.30
C ILE A 78 27.20 4.36 -13.18
N ILE A 79 28.42 3.95 -12.80
CA ILE A 79 28.62 3.00 -11.69
C ILE A 79 28.01 3.54 -10.40
N GLY A 80 28.27 4.80 -10.06
CA GLY A 80 27.69 5.44 -8.89
C GLY A 80 26.15 5.48 -8.94
N GLN A 81 25.57 5.78 -10.11
CA GLN A 81 24.13 5.82 -10.30
C GLN A 81 23.49 4.42 -10.16
N MET A 82 24.14 3.38 -10.68
CA MET A 82 23.71 1.99 -10.50
C MET A 82 23.68 1.57 -9.03
N ASP A 83 24.69 1.98 -8.26
CA ASP A 83 24.73 1.72 -6.81
C ASP A 83 23.61 2.46 -6.06
N VAL A 84 23.32 3.71 -6.44
CA VAL A 84 22.17 4.47 -5.91
C VAL A 84 20.86 3.75 -6.21
N ILE A 85 20.63 3.30 -7.45
CA ILE A 85 19.43 2.54 -7.82
C ILE A 85 19.32 1.27 -6.98
N ARG A 86 20.43 0.52 -6.80
CA ARG A 86 20.44 -0.69 -5.97
C ARG A 86 19.99 -0.39 -4.54
N GLN A 87 20.49 0.68 -3.93
CA GLN A 87 20.07 1.09 -2.58
C GLN A 87 18.59 1.49 -2.53
N LEU A 88 18.11 2.25 -3.51
CA LEU A 88 16.72 2.65 -3.61
C LEU A 88 15.78 1.46 -3.79
N ASP A 89 16.19 0.44 -4.54
CA ASP A 89 15.44 -0.80 -4.74
C ASP A 89 15.37 -1.63 -3.45
N ILE A 90 16.47 -1.76 -2.71
CA ILE A 90 16.46 -2.44 -1.39
C ILE A 90 15.46 -1.75 -0.46
N GLU A 91 15.49 -0.42 -0.40
CA GLU A 91 14.58 0.39 0.40
C GLU A 91 13.12 0.26 -0.06
N LEU A 92 12.87 0.23 -1.37
CA LEU A 92 11.55 -0.01 -1.95
C LEU A 92 11.00 -1.37 -1.53
N GLN A 93 11.81 -2.43 -1.62
CA GLN A 93 11.40 -3.77 -1.17
C GLN A 93 11.12 -3.81 0.32
N ARG A 94 11.91 -3.12 1.14
CA ARG A 94 11.66 -3.01 2.59
C ARG A 94 10.31 -2.36 2.88
N LYS A 95 10.03 -1.22 2.24
CA LYS A 95 8.76 -0.49 2.40
C LYS A 95 7.56 -1.31 1.90
N ARG A 96 7.70 -2.01 0.77
CA ARG A 96 6.66 -2.90 0.23
C ARG A 96 6.32 -4.03 1.22
N LYS A 97 7.34 -4.71 1.76
CA LYS A 97 7.13 -5.75 2.78
C LYS A 97 6.44 -5.22 4.03
N HIS A 98 6.81 -4.01 4.46
CA HIS A 98 6.16 -3.36 5.60
C HIS A 98 4.68 -3.08 5.32
N TRP A 99 4.38 -2.47 4.17
CA TRP A 99 3.00 -2.23 3.74
C TRP A 99 2.19 -3.53 3.62
N GLU A 100 2.74 -4.58 3.02
CA GLU A 100 2.06 -5.87 2.86
C GLU A 100 1.69 -6.50 4.21
N SER A 101 2.60 -6.40 5.20
CA SER A 101 2.34 -6.86 6.57
C SER A 101 1.18 -6.07 7.22
N LEU A 102 1.16 -4.74 7.06
CA LEU A 102 0.07 -3.91 7.55
C LEU A 102 -1.26 -4.24 6.86
N HIS A 103 -1.25 -4.36 5.53
CA HIS A 103 -2.41 -4.71 4.73
C HIS A 103 -3.03 -6.05 5.18
N GLN A 104 -2.19 -7.07 5.36
CA GLN A 104 -2.66 -8.37 5.82
C GLN A 104 -3.26 -8.30 7.24
N ASN A 105 -2.68 -7.49 8.12
CA ASN A 105 -3.19 -7.28 9.48
C ASN A 105 -4.56 -6.56 9.45
N THR A 106 -4.67 -5.44 8.72
CA THR A 106 -5.93 -4.70 8.55
C THR A 106 -7.02 -5.63 8.03
N LYS A 107 -6.73 -6.41 6.98
CA LYS A 107 -7.67 -7.36 6.37
C LYS A 107 -8.13 -8.43 7.36
N ASN A 108 -7.22 -9.00 8.14
CA ASN A 108 -7.54 -9.99 9.15
C ASN A 108 -8.45 -9.40 10.25
N LEU A 109 -8.13 -8.20 10.75
CA LEU A 109 -8.94 -7.51 11.76
C LEU A 109 -10.33 -7.15 11.22
N GLN A 110 -10.43 -6.70 9.97
CA GLN A 110 -11.72 -6.43 9.34
C GLN A 110 -12.59 -7.70 9.27
N LYS A 111 -12.01 -8.85 8.93
CA LYS A 111 -12.73 -10.13 8.93
C LYS A 111 -13.25 -10.49 10.33
N VAL A 112 -12.45 -10.29 11.36
CA VAL A 112 -12.85 -10.50 12.76
C VAL A 112 -13.97 -9.54 13.15
N CYS A 113 -13.86 -8.25 12.80
CA CYS A 113 -14.89 -7.25 13.06
C CYS A 113 -16.24 -7.66 12.45
N ASN A 114 -16.24 -8.06 11.17
CA ASN A 114 -17.43 -8.48 10.45
C ASN A 114 -18.09 -9.69 11.11
N GLY A 115 -17.30 -10.67 11.58
CA GLY A 115 -17.80 -11.82 12.34
C GLY A 115 -18.46 -11.40 13.66
N MET A 116 -17.88 -10.43 14.38
CA MET A 116 -18.48 -9.90 15.61
C MET A 116 -19.79 -9.16 15.33
N VAL A 117 -19.85 -8.34 14.27
CA VAL A 117 -21.07 -7.63 13.87
C VAL A 117 -22.19 -8.63 13.54
N ALA A 118 -21.89 -9.68 12.79
CA ALA A 118 -22.86 -10.71 12.43
C ALA A 118 -23.37 -11.48 13.67
N ALA A 119 -22.48 -11.83 14.61
CA ALA A 119 -22.87 -12.49 15.86
C ALA A 119 -23.76 -11.59 16.72
N GLU A 120 -23.43 -10.31 16.85
CA GLU A 120 -24.22 -9.32 17.60
C GLU A 120 -25.60 -9.11 16.96
N LEU A 121 -25.69 -9.08 15.63
CA LEU A 121 -26.96 -8.98 14.89
C LEU A 121 -27.84 -10.22 15.13
N LYS A 122 -27.26 -11.42 15.08
CA LYS A 122 -27.99 -12.67 15.35
C LYS A 122 -28.57 -12.70 16.76
N ILE A 123 -27.82 -12.24 17.76
CA ILE A 123 -28.29 -12.16 19.15
C ILE A 123 -29.42 -11.12 19.28
N ALA A 124 -29.28 -9.97 18.62
CA ALA A 124 -30.31 -8.92 18.63
C ALA A 124 -31.62 -9.41 18.00
N ASN A 125 -31.56 -10.04 16.82
CA ASN A 125 -32.74 -10.56 16.13
C ASN A 125 -33.45 -11.64 16.96
N LYS A 126 -32.70 -12.54 17.60
CA LYS A 126 -33.28 -13.57 18.47
C LYS A 126 -34.01 -12.94 19.66
N ARG A 127 -33.44 -11.88 20.25
CA ARG A 127 -34.06 -11.17 21.36
C ARG A 127 -35.34 -10.44 20.93
N GLU A 128 -35.30 -9.76 19.78
CA GLU A 128 -36.46 -9.05 19.22
C GLU A 128 -37.62 -10.02 18.91
N GLN A 129 -37.32 -11.18 18.34
CA GLN A 129 -38.30 -12.23 18.09
C GLN A 129 -38.96 -12.69 19.39
N LEU A 130 -38.18 -13.02 20.43
CA LEU A 130 -38.71 -13.43 21.73
C LEU A 130 -39.60 -12.35 22.37
N GLU A 131 -39.20 -11.09 22.30
CA GLU A 131 -39.99 -9.97 22.83
C GLU A 131 -41.28 -9.74 22.02
N SER A 132 -41.27 -10.00 20.71
CA SER A 132 -42.46 -9.92 19.86
C SER A 132 -43.44 -11.04 20.15
N ASP A 133 -42.96 -12.27 20.26
CA ASP A 133 -43.78 -13.45 20.54
C ASP A 133 -44.45 -13.34 21.92
N ASP A 134 -43.72 -12.86 22.92
CA ASP A 134 -44.25 -12.64 24.27
C ASP A 134 -45.30 -11.51 24.32
N ARG A 135 -45.13 -10.43 23.55
CA ARG A 135 -46.18 -9.40 23.39
C ARG A 135 -47.41 -9.97 22.70
N ALA A 136 -47.25 -10.74 21.63
CA ALA A 136 -48.35 -11.38 20.91
C ALA A 136 -49.13 -12.35 21.80
N ALA A 137 -48.43 -13.17 22.60
CA ALA A 137 -49.03 -14.08 23.56
C ALA A 137 -49.85 -13.35 24.63
N ARG A 138 -49.32 -12.24 25.18
CA ARG A 138 -50.03 -11.41 26.17
C ARG A 138 -51.28 -10.74 25.58
N MET A 139 -51.21 -10.23 24.36
CA MET A 139 -52.38 -9.66 23.66
C MET A 139 -53.45 -10.72 23.41
N ALA A 140 -53.05 -11.92 22.97
CA ALA A 140 -53.97 -13.03 22.78
C ALA A 140 -54.69 -13.38 24.10
N GLN A 141 -53.96 -13.52 25.21
CA GLN A 141 -54.56 -13.79 26.53
C GLN A 141 -55.56 -12.70 26.97
N GLN A 142 -55.27 -11.41 26.73
CA GLN A 142 -56.20 -10.32 27.05
C GLN A 142 -57.48 -10.38 26.22
N ASN A 143 -57.39 -10.66 24.91
CA ASN A 143 -58.57 -10.79 24.05
C ASN A 143 -59.45 -11.99 24.45
N PHE A 144 -58.85 -13.12 24.84
CA PHE A 144 -59.63 -14.29 25.29
C PHE A 144 -60.26 -14.09 26.68
N GLY A 145 -59.69 -13.25 27.55
CA GLY A 145 -60.28 -12.91 28.85
C GLY A 145 -61.46 -11.94 28.77
N GLY A 146 -61.54 -11.10 27.73
CA GLY A 146 -62.64 -10.15 27.52
C GLY A 146 -63.91 -10.73 26.91
N MET A 147 -63.85 -11.92 26.32
CA MET A 147 -65.00 -12.57 25.65
C MET A 147 -65.83 -13.49 26.56
N ASN A 148 -65.48 -13.63 27.84
CA ASN A 148 -66.19 -14.47 28.81
C ASN A 148 -67.02 -13.68 29.85
N ASN A 149 -67.22 -12.37 29.64
CA ASN A 149 -68.06 -11.52 30.48
C ASN A 149 -69.11 -10.78 29.63
N ASP A 150 -70.04 -11.53 29.03
CA ASP A 150 -71.35 -11.03 28.54
C ASP A 150 -72.39 -12.16 28.69
#